data_AF-A0A519KMK7-F1
#
_entry.id   AF-A0A519KMK7-F1
#
_cell.length_a   1.000
_cell.length_b   1.000
_cell.length_c   1.000
_cell.angle_alpha   90.00
_cell.angle_beta   90.00
_cell.angle_gamma   90.00
#
_symmetry.space_group_name_H-M   'P 1'
#
loop_
_entity.id
_entity.type
_entity.pdbx_description
1 polymer ?
#
loop_
_entity_poly.entity_id
_entity_poly.type
_entity_poly.pdbx_seq_one_letter_code
_entity_poly.pdbx_strand_id
1 'polypeptide(L)' 'DLIGVDARDPAGVVIGRVKSVQNFGADDMLEIAPTEGGPTWYLPFSKDAVPELHLAEGWLLAVRPTEIGEREPE' A
#
# COMPACT_ATOMS: atom_id res chain seq x y z
N ASP A 1 10.00 7.04 -9.31
CA ASP A 1 9.09 7.86 -8.48
C ASP A 1 7.87 6.99 -8.19
N LEU A 2 7.53 6.80 -6.91
CA LEU A 2 6.37 5.98 -6.51
C LEU A 2 5.10 6.83 -6.39
N ILE A 3 5.24 8.16 -6.35
CA ILE A 3 4.10 9.06 -6.19
C ILE A 3 3.29 9.02 -7.48
N GLY A 4 1.99 8.78 -7.32
CA GLY A 4 1.05 8.66 -8.42
C GLY A 4 0.92 7.26 -9.01
N VAL A 5 1.58 6.24 -8.44
CA VAL A 5 1.40 4.84 -8.82
C VAL A 5 0.07 4.30 -8.30
N ASP A 6 -0.68 3.59 -9.13
CA ASP A 6 -1.96 2.99 -8.75
C ASP A 6 -1.74 1.75 -7.87
N ALA A 7 -2.38 1.71 -6.71
CA ALA A 7 -2.41 0.55 -5.83
C ALA A 7 -3.58 -0.35 -6.21
N ARG A 8 -3.28 -1.57 -6.63
CA ARG A 8 -4.27 -2.59 -7.01
C ARG A 8 -4.33 -3.70 -5.99
N ASP A 9 -5.49 -4.28 -5.75
CA ASP A 9 -5.60 -5.49 -4.95
C ASP A 9 -5.34 -6.76 -5.80
N PRO A 10 -5.25 -7.97 -5.20
CA PRO A 10 -5.09 -9.23 -5.93
C PRO A 10 -6.19 -9.55 -6.95
N ALA A 11 -7.38 -8.95 -6.84
CA ALA A 11 -8.42 -9.04 -7.85
C ALA A 11 -8.20 -8.08 -9.04
N GLY A 12 -7.15 -7.25 -9.01
CA GLY A 12 -6.80 -6.27 -10.04
C GLY A 12 -7.59 -4.96 -9.96
N VAL A 13 -8.32 -4.71 -8.88
CA VAL A 13 -9.11 -3.49 -8.68
C VAL A 13 -8.22 -2.39 -8.10
N VAL A 14 -8.32 -1.18 -8.65
CA VAL A 14 -7.60 -0.01 -8.13
C VAL A 14 -8.28 0.45 -6.83
N ILE A 15 -7.65 0.12 -5.71
CA ILE A 15 -8.12 0.49 -4.36
C ILE A 15 -7.63 1.88 -3.94
N GLY A 16 -6.62 2.41 -4.62
CA GLY A 16 -6.07 3.71 -4.30
C GLY A 16 -4.86 4.07 -5.16
N ARG A 17 -4.20 5.16 -4.80
CA ARG A 17 -3.01 5.65 -5.47
C ARG A 17 -2.00 6.17 -4.46
N VAL A 18 -0.73 5.89 -4.69
CA VAL A 18 0.36 6.35 -3.80
C VAL A 18 0.43 7.86 -3.86
N LYS A 19 0.27 8.50 -2.71
CA LYS A 19 0.30 9.96 -2.55
C LYS A 19 1.67 10.44 -2.08
N SER A 20 2.29 9.70 -1.16
CA SER A 20 3.62 9.99 -0.62
C SER A 20 4.28 8.70 -0.14
N VAL A 21 5.61 8.73 0.01
CA VAL A 21 6.39 7.68 0.66
C VAL A 21 6.96 8.27 1.94
N GLN A 22 6.52 7.76 3.08
CA GLN A 22 6.99 8.15 4.39
C GLN A 22 8.11 7.21 4.83
N ASN A 23 9.25 7.77 5.23
CA ASN A 23 10.34 7.03 5.84
C ASN A 23 10.25 7.19 7.37
N PHE A 24 9.91 6.12 8.09
CA PHE A 24 9.87 6.11 9.56
C PHE A 24 11.18 5.56 10.15
N GLY A 25 12.31 5.86 9.52
CA GLY A 25 13.65 5.51 9.98
C GLY A 25 14.08 4.08 9.61
N ALA A 26 13.34 3.07 10.07
CA ALA A 26 13.64 1.65 9.78
C ALA A 26 12.78 1.06 8.66
N ASP A 27 11.57 1.62 8.45
CA ASP A 27 10.58 1.11 7.51
C ASP A 27 10.10 2.20 6.56
N ASP A 28 10.04 1.84 5.27
CA ASP A 28 9.40 2.61 4.22
C ASP A 28 7.89 2.33 4.23
N MET A 29 7.07 3.39 4.20
CA MET A 29 5.62 3.28 4.27
C MET A 29 4.96 4.13 3.18
N LEU A 30 4.13 3.51 2.36
CA LEU A 30 3.38 4.15 1.30
C LEU A 30 2.10 4.77 1.89
N GLU A 31 1.89 6.07 1.70
CA GLU A 31 0.60 6.70 1.92
C GLU A 31 -0.26 6.47 0.67
N ILE A 32 -1.33 5.68 0.79
CA ILE A 32 -2.25 5.38 -0.30
C ILE A 32 -3.54 6.19 -0.10
N ALA A 33 -3.89 6.98 -1.09
CA ALA A 33 -5.15 7.69 -1.16
C ALA A 33 -6.21 6.82 -1.86
N PRO A 34 -7.32 6.46 -1.21
CA PRO A 34 -8.36 5.64 -1.82
C PRO A 34 -9.07 6.39 -2.96
N THR A 35 -9.46 5.64 -4.01
CA THR A 35 -10.12 6.19 -5.20
C THR A 35 -11.55 6.67 -4.91
N GLU A 36 -12.25 5.99 -4.00
CA GLU A 36 -13.62 6.35 -3.57
C GLU A 36 -13.68 7.62 -2.70
N GLY A 37 -12.51 8.17 -2.32
CA GLY A 37 -12.40 9.29 -1.40
C GLY A 37 -12.47 8.85 0.07
N GLY A 38 -11.84 9.61 0.96
CA GLY A 38 -11.73 9.28 2.38
C GLY A 38 -10.33 9.48 2.94
N PRO A 39 -10.09 9.02 4.19
CA PRO A 39 -8.76 9.10 4.78
C PRO A 39 -7.76 8.26 4.00
N THR A 40 -6.56 8.81 3.81
CA THR A 40 -5.44 8.02 3.31
C THR A 40 -5.04 6.99 4.35
N TRP A 41 -4.51 5.87 3.87
CA TRP A 41 -4.05 4.78 4.72
C TRP A 41 -2.61 4.44 4.37
N TYR A 42 -1.93 3.78 5.29
CA TYR A 42 -0.52 3.48 5.15
C TYR A 42 -0.31 2.00 4.88
N LEU A 43 0.55 1.69 3.91
CA LEU A 43 0.96 0.33 3.55
C LEU A 43 2.49 0.22 3.71
N PRO A 44 3.01 -0.76 4.45
CA PRO A 44 4.45 -0.99 4.50
C PRO A 44 4.97 -1.33 3.09
N PHE A 45 6.07 -0.71 2.67
CA PHE A 45 6.70 -1.00 1.38
C PHE A 45 7.64 -2.20 1.51
N SER A 46 7.06 -3.37 1.76
CA SER A 46 7.76 -4.65 1.89
C SER A 46 7.34 -5.62 0.79
N LYS A 47 8.08 -6.71 0.60
CA LYS A 47 7.71 -7.75 -0.38
C LYS A 47 6.42 -8.50 -0.02
N ASP A 48 6.05 -8.55 1.25
CA ASP A 48 4.79 -9.16 1.70
C ASP A 48 3.58 -8.28 1.34
N ALA A 49 3.71 -6.97 1.52
CA ALA A 49 2.63 -6.02 1.28
C ALA A 49 2.59 -5.51 -0.17
N VAL A 50 3.74 -5.43 -0.82
CA VAL A 50 3.91 -5.05 -2.23
C VAL A 50 4.73 -6.10 -2.97
N PRO A 51 4.16 -7.30 -3.23
CA PRO A 51 4.86 -8.39 -3.90
C PRO A 51 5.16 -8.11 -5.37
N GLU A 52 4.32 -7.31 -6.04
CA GLU A 52 4.48 -6.93 -7.44
C GLU A 52 4.51 -5.42 -7.61
N LEU A 53 5.48 -4.94 -8.38
CA LEU A 53 5.70 -3.52 -8.63
C LEU A 53 5.98 -3.30 -10.11
N HIS A 54 5.02 -2.65 -10.79
CA HIS A 54 5.05 -2.41 -12.22
C HIS A 54 5.21 -0.91 -12.50
N LEU A 55 6.41 -0.36 -12.21
CA LEU A 55 6.70 1.06 -12.41
C LEU A 55 6.57 1.52 -13.86
N ALA A 56 6.86 0.64 -14.82
CA ALA A 56 6.71 0.92 -16.24
C ALA A 56 5.23 1.11 -16.64
N GLU A 57 4.33 0.43 -15.95
CA GLU A 57 2.87 0.49 -16.18
C GLU A 57 2.18 1.46 -15.21
N GLY A 58 2.89 1.95 -14.19
CA GLY A 58 2.39 2.90 -13.21
C GLY A 58 1.48 2.28 -12.14
N TRP A 59 1.62 0.99 -11.83
CA TRP A 59 0.83 0.33 -10.77
C TRP A 59 1.67 -0.60 -9.88
N LEU A 60 1.14 -0.90 -8.69
CA LEU A 60 1.69 -1.86 -7.75
C LEU A 60 0.58 -2.75 -7.19
N LEU A 61 0.93 -3.98 -6.82
CA LEU A 61 0.02 -4.89 -6.13
C LEU A 61 0.09 -4.60 -4.64
N ALA A 62 -0.95 -4.00 -4.08
CA ALA A 62 -1.12 -3.74 -2.67
C ALA A 62 -1.90 -4.90 -2.03
N VAL A 63 -1.17 -5.75 -1.33
CA VAL A 63 -1.73 -6.77 -0.46
C VAL A 63 -1.76 -6.19 0.94
N ARG A 64 -2.95 -6.11 1.54
CA ARG A 64 -3.01 -5.82 2.98
C ARG A 64 -2.34 -7.00 3.67
N PRO A 65 -1.21 -6.80 4.38
CA PRO A 65 -0.66 -7.89 5.17
C PRO A 65 -1.79 -8.35 6.09
N THR A 66 -2.08 -9.64 6.06
CA THR A 66 -3.05 -10.26 6.97
C THR A 66 -2.73 -9.69 8.33
N GLU A 67 -3.68 -8.96 8.94
CA GLU A 67 -3.44 -8.39 10.26
C GLU A 67 -2.86 -9.52 11.12
N ILE A 68 -1.64 -9.35 11.64
CA ILE A 68 -1.32 -9.95 12.93
C ILE A 68 -2.19 -9.18 13.92
N GLY A 69 -3.49 -9.46 13.86
CA GLY A 69 -4.49 -9.10 14.83
C GLY A 69 -4.35 -10.06 15.99
N GLU A 70 -3.18 -10.08 16.62
CA GLU A 70 -3.00 -10.64 17.95
C GLU A 70 -2.77 -9.46 18.89
N ARG A 71 -3.83 -8.68 19.08
CA ARG A 71 -4.12 -8.28 20.45
C ARG A 71 -5.13 -9.31 20.95
N GLU A 72 -4.63 -10.43 21.44
CA GLU A 72 -5.41 -11.31 22.30
C GLU A 72 -6.04 -10.40 23.37
N PRO A 73 -7.38 -10.33 23.50
CA PRO A 73 -7.95 -9.72 24.68
C PRO A 73 -7.63 -10.63 25.87
N GLU A 74 -6.91 -10.11 26.85
CA GLU A 74 -6.76 -10.74 28.17
C GLU A 74 -8.11 -11.00 28.85
#